data_AF-A6JDE0-F1
#
_entry.id   AF-A6JDE0-F1
#
_cell.length_a   1.000
_cell.length_b   1.000
_cell.length_c   1.000
_cell.angle_alpha   90.00
_cell.angle_beta   90.00
_cell.angle_gamma   90.00
#
_symmetry.space_group_name_H-M   'P 1'
#
loop_
_entity.id
_entity.type
_entity.pdbx_description
1 polymer ?
#
loop_
_entity_poly.entity_id
_entity_poly.type
_entity_poly.pdbx_seq_one_letter_code
_entity_poly.pdbx_strand_id
1 'polypeptide(L)'
;MNDYQRRRFASRIIDSLFNTVTDKKIAILGFAFKKDTGDTRESSSIYISKYLMDEGAHLHIYDPKVPREQIVVDLSHPGVSADDQGRTLPHSGLLFETFI
;
A
#
# COMPACT_ATOMS: atom_id res chain seq x y z
N MET A 1 4.30 18.05 4.86
CA MET A 1 4.45 17.48 6.21
C MET A 1 3.89 16.06 6.30
N ASN A 2 2.66 15.84 5.81
CA ASN A 2 2.00 14.53 5.83
C ASN A 2 2.77 13.45 5.02
N ASP A 3 3.25 13.79 3.82
CA ASP A 3 3.95 12.82 2.95
C ASP A 3 5.30 12.39 3.52
N TYR A 4 6.05 13.31 4.14
CA TYR A 4 7.31 12.98 4.82
C TYR A 4 7.09 11.97 5.95
N GLN A 5 6.03 12.15 6.75
CA GLN A 5 5.71 11.22 7.84
C GLN A 5 5.33 9.84 7.28
N ARG A 6 4.52 9.79 6.21
CA ARG A 6 4.14 8.54 5.53
C ARG A 6 5.34 7.80 4.96
N ARG A 7 6.22 8.50 4.23
CA ARG A 7 7.44 7.92 3.65
C ARG A 7 8.40 7.42 4.73
N ARG A 8 8.65 8.22 5.76
CA ARG A 8 9.49 7.82 6.90
C ARG A 8 8.96 6.56 7.59
N PHE A 9 7.64 6.45 7.74
CA PHE A 9 7.03 5.27 8.34
C PHE A 9 7.25 4.03 7.45
N ALA A 10 7.01 4.15 6.14
CA ALA A 10 7.22 3.05 5.20
C ALA A 10 8.69 2.61 5.14
N SER A 11 9.65 3.55 5.11
CA SER A 11 11.08 3.24 5.17
C SER A 11 11.46 2.46 6.44
N ARG A 12 10.92 2.83 7.60
CA ARG A 12 11.17 2.09 8.86
C ARG A 12 10.70 0.64 8.80
N ILE A 13 9.62 0.35 8.07
CA ILE A 13 9.14 -1.02 7.87
C ILE A 13 10.19 -1.80 7.08
N ILE A 14 10.67 -1.24 5.96
CA ILE A 14 11.70 -1.85 5.11
C ILE A 14 13.00 -2.07 5.89
N ASP A 15 13.45 -1.06 6.63
CA ASP A 15 14.66 -1.14 7.47
C ASP A 15 14.54 -2.28 8.50
N SER A 16 13.36 -2.44 9.09
CA SER A 16 13.08 -3.50 10.07
C SER A 16 12.98 -4.89 9.44
N LEU A 17 12.85 -4.98 8.12
CA LEU A 17 12.70 -6.22 7.36
C LEU A 17 13.97 -6.58 6.56
N PHE A 18 15.14 -6.17 7.06
CA PHE A 18 16.45 -6.42 6.44
C PHE A 18 16.66 -5.68 5.11
N ASN A 19 16.16 -4.45 5.01
CA ASN A 19 16.27 -3.57 3.84
C ASN A 19 15.65 -4.14 2.55
N THR A 20 14.74 -5.11 2.66
CA THR A 20 13.97 -5.63 1.53
C THR A 20 12.61 -6.13 1.98
N VAL A 21 11.58 -5.92 1.16
CA VAL A 21 10.24 -6.47 1.38
C VAL A 21 9.77 -7.35 0.22
N THR A 22 10.63 -7.57 -0.77
CA THR A 22 10.35 -8.41 -1.93
C THR A 22 10.00 -9.83 -1.48
N ASP A 23 8.90 -10.35 -2.02
CA ASP A 23 8.32 -11.67 -1.69
C ASP A 23 7.92 -11.89 -0.22
N LYS A 24 7.95 -10.83 0.62
CA LYS A 24 7.47 -10.93 2.00
C LYS A 24 5.96 -10.75 2.04
N LYS A 25 5.30 -11.55 2.88
CA LYS A 25 3.89 -11.38 3.23
C LYS A 25 3.76 -10.39 4.38
N ILE A 26 3.06 -9.27 4.17
CA ILE A 26 2.88 -8.21 5.16
C ILE A 26 1.37 -8.02 5.40
N ALA A 27 0.97 -8.08 6.66
CA ALA A 27 -0.40 -7.79 7.05
C ALA A 27 -0.59 -6.28 7.32
N ILE A 28 -1.62 -5.68 6.74
CA ILE A 28 -2.06 -4.30 7.01
C ILE A 28 -3.41 -4.38 7.72
N LEU A 29 -3.44 -3.93 8.97
CA LEU A 29 -4.64 -3.89 9.80
C LEU A 29 -5.15 -2.45 9.88
N GLY A 30 -6.26 -2.18 9.19
CA GLY A 30 -6.83 -0.85 9.04
C GLY A 30 -6.49 -0.22 7.69
N PHE A 31 -7.53 0.17 6.95
CA PHE A 31 -7.44 0.77 5.64
C PHE A 31 -8.16 2.12 5.55
N ALA A 32 -9.19 2.35 6.37
CA ALA A 32 -9.85 3.64 6.48
C ALA A 32 -8.91 4.75 7.00
N PHE A 33 -9.23 6.02 6.71
CA PHE A 33 -8.39 7.14 7.17
C PHE A 33 -8.44 7.35 8.70
N LYS A 34 -9.50 6.88 9.35
CA LYS A 34 -9.69 6.89 10.81
C LYS A 34 -10.60 5.73 11.24
N LYS A 35 -10.69 5.51 12.55
CA LYS A 35 -11.62 4.52 13.14
C LYS A 35 -13.09 4.84 12.82
N ASP A 36 -13.91 3.80 12.87
CA ASP A 36 -15.38 3.86 12.81
C ASP A 36 -15.96 4.45 11.51
N THR A 37 -15.21 4.41 10.40
CA THR A 37 -15.69 4.81 9.06
C THR A 37 -15.14 3.88 7.98
N GLY A 38 -15.85 3.76 6.87
CA GLY A 38 -15.38 3.10 5.65
C GLY A 38 -14.75 4.08 4.64
N ASP A 39 -14.56 5.34 5.03
CA ASP A 39 -13.97 6.36 4.18
C ASP A 39 -12.45 6.13 4.04
N THR A 40 -12.02 5.88 2.81
CA THR A 40 -10.63 5.61 2.44
C THR A 40 -9.93 6.83 1.86
N ARG A 41 -10.65 7.94 1.63
CA ARG A 41 -10.08 9.15 1.05
C ARG A 41 -8.94 9.67 1.92
N GLU A 42 -7.83 9.99 1.28
CA GLU A 42 -6.59 10.45 1.93
C GLU A 42 -6.01 9.49 2.97
N SER A 43 -6.43 8.21 2.99
CA SER A 43 -5.94 7.23 3.96
C SER A 43 -4.45 6.98 3.79
N SER A 44 -3.69 7.15 4.87
CA SER A 44 -2.26 6.84 4.91
C SER A 44 -1.96 5.37 4.60
N SER A 45 -2.90 4.45 4.90
CA SER A 45 -2.75 3.02 4.58
C SER A 45 -2.64 2.77 3.08
N ILE A 46 -3.34 3.55 2.25
CA ILE A 46 -3.22 3.46 0.77
C ILE A 46 -1.78 3.80 0.35
N TYR A 47 -1.22 4.89 0.88
CA TYR A 47 0.12 5.34 0.53
C TYR A 47 1.18 4.31 0.92
N ILE A 48 1.11 3.81 2.16
CA ILE A 48 2.05 2.80 2.66
C ILE A 48 1.92 1.50 1.88
N SER A 49 0.69 1.07 1.58
CA SER A 49 0.43 -0.16 0.83
C SER A 49 1.03 -0.08 -0.58
N LYS A 50 0.77 1.01 -1.30
CA LYS A 50 1.34 1.21 -2.65
C LYS A 50 2.86 1.21 -2.62
N TYR A 51 3.48 1.87 -1.65
CA TYR A 51 4.94 1.89 -1.52
C TYR A 51 5.52 0.50 -1.24
N LEU A 52 4.91 -0.29 -0.35
CA LEU A 52 5.36 -1.66 -0.08
C LEU A 52 5.15 -2.59 -1.29
N MET A 53 4.06 -2.42 -2.03
CA MET A 53 3.80 -3.17 -3.27
C MET A 53 4.81 -2.85 -4.37
N ASP A 54 5.19 -1.57 -4.52
CA ASP A 54 6.21 -1.12 -5.47
C ASP A 54 7.59 -1.76 -5.17
N GLU A 55 7.87 -1.99 -3.88
CA GLU A 55 9.06 -2.71 -3.39
C GLU A 55 8.92 -4.25 -3.44
N GLY A 56 7.81 -4.76 -3.97
CA GLY A 56 7.57 -6.19 -4.22
C GLY A 56 6.98 -6.98 -3.04
N ALA A 57 6.36 -6.30 -2.06
CA ALA A 57 5.68 -6.99 -0.96
C ALA A 57 4.32 -7.57 -1.35
N HIS A 58 3.97 -8.71 -0.77
CA HIS A 58 2.64 -9.32 -0.85
C HIS A 58 1.80 -8.85 0.34
N LEU A 59 0.76 -8.04 0.09
CA LEU A 59 -0.04 -7.45 1.14
C LEU A 59 -1.30 -8.26 1.44
N HIS A 60 -1.57 -8.48 2.73
CA HIS A 60 -2.85 -8.97 3.24
C HIS A 60 -3.51 -7.85 4.03
N ILE A 61 -4.63 -7.33 3.55
CA ILE A 61 -5.25 -6.13 4.11
C ILE A 61 -6.60 -6.47 4.72
N TYR A 62 -6.83 -6.03 5.95
CA TYR A 62 -8.11 -6.18 6.62
C TYR A 62 -8.57 -4.86 7.26
N ASP A 63 -9.82 -4.50 7.01
CA ASP A 63 -10.52 -3.41 7.70
C ASP A 63 -11.99 -3.81 7.90
N PRO A 64 -12.55 -3.66 9.11
CA PRO A 64 -13.93 -4.08 9.40
C PRO A 64 -15.02 -3.18 8.79
N LYS A 65 -14.66 -2.00 8.27
CA LYS A 65 -15.60 -0.99 7.75
C LYS A 65 -15.39 -0.69 6.27
N VAL A 66 -14.24 -1.04 5.69
CA VAL A 66 -13.96 -0.87 4.27
C VAL A 66 -14.21 -2.19 3.51
N PRO A 67 -15.09 -2.20 2.49
CA PRO A 67 -15.31 -3.39 1.68
C PRO A 67 -14.08 -3.72 0.82
N ARG A 68 -13.85 -5.01 0.58
CA ARG A 68 -12.71 -5.52 -0.20
C ARG A 68 -12.60 -4.87 -1.57
N GLU A 69 -13.73 -4.67 -2.24
CA GLU A 69 -13.81 -4.10 -3.58
C GLU A 69 -13.25 -2.68 -3.61
N GLN A 70 -13.53 -1.89 -2.55
CA GLN A 70 -13.00 -0.54 -2.41
C GLN A 70 -11.48 -0.56 -2.22
N ILE A 71 -10.95 -1.49 -1.40
CA ILE A 71 -9.51 -1.67 -1.20
C ILE A 71 -8.83 -1.97 -2.54
N VAL A 72 -9.38 -2.88 -3.33
CA VAL A 72 -8.85 -3.22 -4.66
C VAL A 72 -8.85 -1.99 -5.58
N VAL A 73 -9.95 -1.24 -5.64
CA VAL A 73 -10.07 -0.04 -6.48
C VAL A 73 -9.03 1.03 -6.10
N ASP A 74 -8.87 1.29 -4.81
CA ASP A 74 -7.94 2.30 -4.29
C ASP A 74 -6.47 1.95 -4.57
N LEU A 75 -6.15 0.65 -4.62
CA LEU A 75 -4.80 0.14 -4.94
C LEU A 75 -4.56 -0.10 -6.43
N SER A 76 -5.60 -0.27 -7.23
CA SER A 76 -5.50 -0.54 -8.68
C SER A 76 -5.01 0.65 -9.50
N HIS A 77 -5.22 1.88 -9.01
CA HIS A 77 -4.80 3.07 -9.74
C HIS A 77 -3.30 3.35 -9.51
N PRO A 78 -2.49 3.50 -10.57
CA PRO A 78 -1.08 3.84 -10.42
C PRO A 78 -0.97 5.24 -9.80
N GLY A 79 -0.30 5.34 -8.66
CA GLY A 79 0.02 6.65 -8.10
C GLY A 79 0.20 6.66 -6.59
N VAL A 80 1.47 6.61 -6.17
CA VAL A 80 2.08 7.57 -5.23
C VAL A 80 3.51 7.84 -5.71
N SER A 81 3.65 8.39 -6.91
CA SER A 81 4.95 8.87 -7.39
C SER A 81 4.74 10.28 -7.91
N ALA A 82 4.63 11.24 -6.99
CA ALA A 82 4.72 12.64 -7.37
C ALA A 82 6.19 13.07 -7.64
N ASP A 83 7.18 12.19 -7.36
CA ASP A 83 8.60 12.56 -7.44
C ASP A 83 9.52 11.53 -8.11
N ASP A 84 9.03 10.41 -8.64
CA ASP A 84 9.91 9.43 -9.32
C ASP A 84 9.87 9.65 -10.85
N GLN A 85 10.77 10.51 -11.32
CA GLN A 85 11.14 10.52 -12.74
C GLN A 85 11.88 9.23 -13.06
N GLY A 86 11.18 8.21 -13.57
CA GLY A 86 11.81 7.23 -14.46
C GLY A 86 11.63 5.74 -14.19
N ARG A 87 10.77 5.27 -13.28
CA ARG A 87 10.37 3.85 -13.27
C ARG A 87 8.92 3.66 -13.71
N THR A 88 8.74 3.56 -15.02
CA THR A 88 7.58 2.85 -15.57
C THR A 88 7.79 1.36 -15.31
N LEU A 89 7.05 0.79 -14.35
CA LEU A 89 6.95 -0.66 -14.23
C LEU A 89 6.29 -1.19 -15.52
N PRO A 90 6.82 -2.28 -16.12
CA PRO A 90 6.22 -2.85 -17.31
C PRO A 90 4.80 -3.32 -16.98
N HIS A 91 3.86 -2.96 -17.87
CA HIS A 91 2.54 -3.55 -17.96
C HIS A 91 2.66 -5.07 -18.17
N SER A 92 2.82 -5.83 -17.10
CA SER A 92 2.70 -7.28 -17.14
C SER A 92 1.90 -7.74 -15.93
N GLY A 93 0.59 -7.92 -16.18
CA GLY A 93 -0.30 -8.78 -15.41
C GLY A 93 -0.29 -8.56 -13.90
N LEU A 94 -1.11 -7.62 -13.43
CA LEU A 94 -1.68 -7.74 -12.08
C LEU A 94 -2.53 -9.02 -12.05
N LEU A 95 -1.88 -10.14 -11.79
CA LEU A 95 -2.52 -11.28 -11.16
C LEU A 95 -2.89 -10.81 -9.75
N PHE A 96 -4.07 -10.21 -9.62
CA PHE A 96 -4.83 -10.11 -8.37
C PHE A 96 -5.26 -11.50 -7.84
N GLU A 97 -4.53 -12.54 -8.21
CA GLU A 97 -4.64 -13.91 -7.71
C GLU A 97 -3.57 -14.06 -6.63
N THR A 98 -3.84 -13.55 -5.43
CA THR A 98 -3.38 -14.11 -4.15
C THR A 98 -4.08 -13.36 -3.02
N PHE A 99 -5.18 -13.97 -2.55
CA PHE A 99 -5.75 -13.88 -1.21
C PHE A 99 -5.71 -12.52 -0.49
N ILE A 100 -6.65 -11.64 -0.87
CA ILE A 100 -7.34 -10.78 0.10
C ILE A 100 -8.37 -11.64 0.85
#